data_AF-A0A969BC10-F1
#
_entry.id   AF-A0A969BC10-F1
#
_cell.length_a   1.000
_cell.length_b   1.000
_cell.length_c   1.000
_cell.angle_alpha   90.00
_cell.angle_beta   90.00
_cell.angle_gamma   90.00
#
_symmetry.space_group_name_H-M   'P 1'
#
loop_
_entity.id
_entity.type
_entity.pdbx_description
1 polymer ?
#
loop_
_entity_poly.entity_id
_entity_poly.type
_entity_poly.pdbx_seq_one_letter_code
_entity_poly.pdbx_strand_id
1 'polypeptide(L)'
;MPTIDVDQAFAYKYKGLARNVFGAMSDLARLNIKALVERYMVLFEGAPDPFNTFNQIEAQHSRFEFKSTYFFLVGRYGRYDKNINPLKRKLGKIINCLSEGSEIGIHPSYASNRWLYKLRAELRYFRRLGIKVTKSRQHYLKLLLPKNIQEAHKIGH
;
A
#
# COMPACT_ATOMS: atom_id res chain seq x y z
N MET A 1 9.46 -18.70 -2.18
CA MET A 1 8.18 -17.96 -2.19
C MET A 1 8.49 -16.49 -2.47
N PRO A 2 8.08 -15.92 -3.62
CA PRO A 2 8.33 -14.52 -3.92
C PRO A 2 7.61 -13.61 -2.93
N THR A 3 8.22 -12.45 -2.67
CA THR A 3 7.72 -11.46 -1.72
C THR A 3 7.78 -10.09 -2.35
N ILE A 4 6.69 -9.35 -2.30
CA ILE A 4 6.50 -8.11 -3.07
C ILE A 4 6.18 -6.97 -2.12
N ASP A 5 6.94 -5.89 -2.23
CA ASP A 5 6.72 -4.67 -1.45
C ASP A 5 5.90 -3.68 -2.26
N VAL A 6 4.78 -3.25 -1.69
CA VAL A 6 3.83 -2.36 -2.35
C VAL A 6 3.79 -1.03 -1.62
N ASP A 7 4.72 -0.16 -1.98
CA ASP A 7 4.80 1.22 -1.46
C ASP A 7 3.71 2.12 -2.04
N GLN A 8 3.42 1.92 -3.33
CA GLN A 8 2.43 2.67 -4.09
C GLN A 8 1.71 1.75 -5.08
N ALA A 9 0.40 1.65 -4.95
CA ALA A 9 -0.43 0.86 -5.88
C ALA A 9 -0.78 1.60 -7.18
N PHE A 10 -0.59 2.92 -7.24
CA PHE A 10 -0.88 3.73 -8.43
C PHE A 10 0.14 4.86 -8.58
N ALA A 11 0.47 5.21 -9.82
CA ALA A 11 1.33 6.31 -10.21
C ALA A 11 0.54 7.63 -10.33
N TYR A 12 -0.69 7.59 -10.82
CA TYR A 12 -1.51 8.76 -11.12
C TYR A 12 -2.96 8.61 -10.63
N LYS A 13 -3.57 7.45 -10.90
CA LYS A 13 -4.97 7.19 -10.51
C LYS A 13 -5.09 7.28 -9.00
N TYR A 14 -6.20 7.85 -8.55
CA TYR A 14 -6.54 7.99 -7.14
C TYR A 14 -5.57 8.82 -6.27
N LYS A 15 -4.47 9.36 -6.81
CA LYS A 15 -3.57 10.26 -6.05
C LYS A 15 -4.24 11.59 -5.66
N GLY A 16 -5.30 11.98 -6.37
CA GLY A 16 -6.03 13.23 -6.11
C GLY A 16 -5.46 14.39 -6.94
N LEU A 17 -6.28 15.42 -7.13
CA LEU A 17 -6.00 16.50 -8.08
C LEU A 17 -4.69 17.24 -7.76
N ALA A 18 -4.52 17.68 -6.52
CA ALA A 18 -3.32 18.44 -6.11
C ALA A 18 -2.01 17.70 -6.44
N ARG A 19 -1.92 16.39 -6.14
CA ARG A 19 -0.71 15.60 -6.44
C ARG A 19 -0.47 15.43 -7.94
N ASN A 20 -1.53 15.37 -8.75
CA ASN A 20 -1.38 15.31 -10.20
C ASN A 20 -0.96 16.65 -10.79
N VAL A 21 -1.49 17.76 -10.27
CA VAL A 21 -1.09 19.13 -10.68
C VAL A 21 0.37 19.39 -10.32
N PHE A 22 0.77 19.19 -9.07
CA PHE A 22 2.17 19.37 -8.66
C PHE A 22 3.11 18.42 -9.40
N GLY A 23 2.66 17.18 -9.66
CA GLY A 23 3.40 16.23 -10.48
C GLY A 23 3.63 16.76 -11.90
N ALA A 24 2.57 17.22 -12.56
CA ALA A 24 2.66 17.78 -13.92
C ALA A 24 3.55 19.03 -13.98
N MET A 25 3.45 19.93 -13.01
CA MET A 25 4.35 21.10 -12.92
C MET A 25 5.81 20.68 -12.78
N SER A 26 6.09 19.68 -11.94
CA SER A 26 7.44 19.15 -11.78
C SER A 26 7.94 18.46 -13.04
N ASP A 27 7.08 17.73 -13.76
CA ASP A 27 7.44 17.05 -15.01
C ASP A 27 7.72 18.08 -16.11
N LEU A 28 6.93 19.16 -16.19
CA LEU A 28 7.13 20.26 -17.12
C LEU A 28 8.43 21.02 -16.84
N ALA A 29 8.72 21.35 -15.58
CA ALA A 29 9.97 22.01 -15.20
C ALA A 29 11.22 21.18 -15.52
N ARG A 30 11.07 19.84 -15.62
CA ARG A 30 12.13 18.90 -16.01
C ARG A 30 12.09 18.52 -17.49
N LEU A 31 11.21 19.12 -18.28
CA LEU A 31 10.96 18.80 -19.68
C LEU A 31 10.67 17.30 -19.93
N ASN A 32 10.06 16.62 -18.95
CA ASN A 32 9.69 15.20 -19.06
C ASN A 32 8.35 15.04 -19.77
N ILE A 33 8.36 15.27 -21.10
CA ILE A 33 7.16 15.17 -21.94
C ILE A 33 6.53 13.78 -21.87
N LYS A 34 7.36 12.73 -21.76
CA LYS A 34 6.87 11.35 -21.64
C LYS A 34 5.98 11.16 -20.40
N ALA A 35 6.40 11.65 -19.23
CA ALA A 35 5.60 11.56 -18.01
C ALA A 35 4.32 12.40 -18.09
N LEU A 36 4.34 13.55 -18.76
CA LEU A 36 3.15 14.37 -19.00
C LEU A 36 2.11 13.64 -19.86
N VAL A 37 2.55 13.04 -20.98
CA VAL A 37 1.67 12.26 -21.86
C VAL A 37 1.12 11.03 -21.13
N GLU A 38 1.96 10.29 -20.41
CA GLU A 38 1.51 9.12 -19.62
C GLU A 38 0.47 9.53 -18.57
N ARG A 39 0.71 10.61 -17.83
CA ARG A 39 -0.25 11.15 -16.86
C ARG A 39 -1.57 11.54 -17.52
N TYR A 40 -1.52 12.22 -18.67
CA TYR A 40 -2.73 12.59 -19.42
C TYR A 40 -3.52 11.35 -19.85
N MET A 41 -2.85 10.39 -20.50
CA MET A 41 -3.45 9.16 -20.98
C MET A 41 -4.12 8.36 -19.84
N VAL A 42 -3.46 8.27 -18.68
CA VAL A 42 -3.97 7.52 -17.53
C VAL A 42 -5.16 8.21 -16.85
N LEU A 43 -5.17 9.54 -16.83
CA LEU A 43 -6.21 10.31 -16.14
C LEU A 43 -7.45 10.57 -16.99
N PHE A 44 -7.28 10.78 -18.31
CA PHE A 44 -8.34 11.26 -19.19
C PHE A 44 -8.71 10.27 -20.30
N GLU A 45 -7.75 9.54 -20.87
CA GLU A 45 -7.97 8.61 -21.99
C GLU A 45 -8.19 7.15 -21.55
N GLY A 46 -8.29 6.91 -20.24
CA GLY A 46 -8.60 5.58 -19.69
C GLY A 46 -7.43 4.60 -19.68
N ALA A 47 -6.20 5.01 -20.04
CA ALA A 47 -5.04 4.13 -20.06
C ALA A 47 -4.79 3.45 -18.69
N PRO A 48 -4.22 2.23 -18.65
CA PRO A 48 -3.91 1.55 -17.40
C PRO A 48 -2.86 2.34 -16.62
N ASP A 49 -3.01 2.40 -15.29
CA ASP A 49 -2.01 3.05 -14.45
C ASP A 49 -0.75 2.16 -14.37
N PRO A 50 0.45 2.70 -14.62
CA PRO A 50 1.66 1.88 -14.76
C PRO A 50 2.09 1.19 -13.47
N PHE A 51 1.61 1.62 -12.30
CA PHE A 51 1.91 0.95 -11.02
C PHE A 51 0.85 -0.09 -10.65
N ASN A 52 -0.29 -0.12 -11.34
CA ASN A 52 -1.35 -1.07 -11.08
C ASN A 52 -1.13 -2.36 -11.90
N THR A 53 -0.08 -3.11 -11.55
CA THR A 53 0.37 -4.32 -12.27
C THR A 53 -0.07 -5.63 -11.63
N PHE A 54 -0.83 -5.59 -10.53
CA PHE A 54 -1.22 -6.76 -9.74
C PHE A 54 -1.84 -7.91 -10.55
N ASN A 55 -2.71 -7.60 -11.51
CA ASN A 55 -3.32 -8.62 -12.36
C ASN A 55 -2.28 -9.37 -13.22
N GLN A 56 -1.27 -8.66 -13.72
CA GLN A 56 -0.21 -9.26 -14.53
C GLN A 56 0.67 -10.15 -13.67
N ILE A 57 0.98 -9.69 -12.46
CA ILE A 57 1.77 -10.45 -11.48
C ILE A 57 1.04 -11.73 -11.07
N GLU A 58 -0.24 -11.65 -10.72
CA GLU A 58 -1.00 -12.85 -10.34
C GLU A 58 -1.21 -13.81 -11.50
N ALA A 59 -1.40 -13.32 -12.73
CA ALA A 59 -1.48 -14.18 -13.92
C ALA A 59 -0.19 -14.99 -14.12
N GLN A 60 0.97 -14.37 -13.87
CA GLN A 60 2.26 -15.06 -13.89
C GLN A 60 2.37 -16.05 -12.73
N HIS A 61 2.04 -15.65 -11.50
CA HIS A 61 2.13 -16.55 -10.34
C HIS A 61 1.23 -17.77 -10.45
N SER A 62 0.00 -17.59 -10.96
CA SER A 62 -0.96 -18.67 -11.17
C SER A 62 -0.44 -19.70 -12.17
N ARG A 63 0.26 -19.25 -13.22
CA ARG A 63 0.85 -20.14 -14.24
C ARG A 63 1.93 -21.07 -13.68
N PHE A 64 2.60 -20.66 -12.60
CA PHE A 64 3.71 -21.40 -11.98
C PHE A 64 3.40 -21.92 -10.57
N GLU A 65 2.12 -21.87 -10.17
CA GLU A 65 1.63 -22.29 -8.84
C GLU A 65 2.38 -21.66 -7.65
N PHE A 66 2.93 -20.46 -7.83
CA PHE A 66 3.63 -19.76 -6.76
C PHE A 66 2.64 -19.04 -5.86
N LYS A 67 2.67 -19.35 -4.57
CA LYS A 67 2.10 -18.47 -3.54
C LYS A 67 3.02 -17.27 -3.36
N SER A 68 2.45 -16.08 -3.23
CA SER A 68 3.21 -14.85 -3.00
C SER A 68 2.83 -14.21 -1.68
N THR A 69 3.75 -13.47 -1.06
CA THR A 69 3.41 -12.57 0.04
C THR A 69 3.54 -11.13 -0.41
N TYR A 70 2.45 -10.37 -0.33
CA TYR A 70 2.46 -8.93 -0.61
C TYR A 70 2.51 -8.14 0.69
N PHE A 71 3.49 -7.26 0.84
CA PHE A 71 3.61 -6.34 1.96
C PHE A 71 3.10 -4.96 1.54
N PHE A 72 1.92 -4.59 2.02
CA PHE A 72 1.31 -3.32 1.67
C PHE A 72 1.69 -2.22 2.65
N LEU A 73 2.25 -1.13 2.12
CA LEU A 73 2.26 0.13 2.84
C LEU A 73 0.82 0.64 2.86
N VAL A 74 0.29 0.92 4.04
CA VAL A 74 -1.07 1.50 4.22
C VAL A 74 -1.04 2.69 5.19
N GLY A 75 0.15 3.25 5.45
CA GLY A 75 0.28 4.47 6.20
C GLY A 75 -0.33 5.68 5.49
N ARG A 76 -0.68 6.70 6.27
CA ARG A 76 -1.13 7.99 5.71
C ARG A 76 0.03 8.64 4.93
N TYR A 77 -0.33 9.40 3.90
CA TYR A 77 0.62 10.22 3.16
C TYR A 77 1.42 11.13 4.10
N GLY A 78 2.74 11.14 3.94
CA GLY A 78 3.67 11.94 4.71
C GLY A 78 4.95 12.20 3.92
N ARG A 79 5.92 12.84 4.58
CA ARG A 79 7.21 13.24 3.97
C ARG A 79 7.96 12.06 3.35
N TYR A 80 7.94 10.90 4.02
CA TYR A 80 8.64 9.69 3.59
C TYR A 80 7.70 8.66 2.96
N ASP A 81 6.42 8.67 3.35
CA ASP A 81 5.42 7.72 2.86
C ASP A 81 4.55 8.40 1.79
N LYS A 82 4.85 8.18 0.51
CA LYS A 82 4.11 8.82 -0.60
C LYS A 82 2.79 8.13 -0.96
N ASN A 83 2.26 7.32 -0.05
CA ASN A 83 1.15 6.42 -0.34
C ASN A 83 -0.16 7.15 -0.69
N ILE A 84 -1.09 6.44 -1.30
CA ILE A 84 -2.45 6.93 -1.51
C ILE A 84 -3.21 6.83 -0.20
N ASN A 85 -4.15 7.76 0.03
CA ASN A 85 -4.96 7.70 1.23
C ASN A 85 -5.61 6.30 1.33
N PRO A 86 -5.28 5.51 2.36
CA PRO A 86 -5.76 4.14 2.52
C PRO A 86 -7.29 4.06 2.55
N LEU A 87 -7.96 5.16 2.92
CA LEU A 87 -9.43 5.27 2.94
C LEU A 87 -10.08 5.17 1.55
N LYS A 88 -9.30 5.09 0.46
CA LYS A 88 -9.87 4.87 -0.87
C LYS A 88 -10.23 3.41 -1.08
N ARG A 89 -11.54 3.17 -1.28
CA ARG A 89 -12.15 1.85 -1.57
C ARG A 89 -11.40 1.00 -2.60
N LYS A 90 -10.64 1.61 -3.53
CA LYS A 90 -9.94 0.88 -4.59
C LYS A 90 -8.71 0.11 -4.09
N LEU A 91 -7.94 0.64 -3.13
CA LEU A 91 -6.80 -0.09 -2.57
C LEU A 91 -7.29 -1.34 -1.81
N GLY A 92 -8.34 -1.19 -0.99
CA GLY A 92 -8.96 -2.32 -0.32
C GLY A 92 -9.46 -3.41 -1.28
N LYS A 93 -10.04 -3.03 -2.43
CA LYS A 93 -10.44 -3.99 -3.47
C LYS A 93 -9.26 -4.79 -4.03
N ILE A 94 -8.13 -4.13 -4.29
CA ILE A 94 -6.91 -4.82 -4.77
C ILE A 94 -6.42 -5.80 -3.71
N ILE A 95 -6.30 -5.34 -2.46
CA ILE A 95 -5.82 -6.17 -1.35
C ILE A 95 -6.73 -7.39 -1.15
N ASN A 96 -8.06 -7.21 -1.20
CA ASN A 96 -9.01 -8.31 -1.06
C ASN A 96 -8.88 -9.33 -2.20
N CYS A 97 -8.80 -8.86 -3.45
CA CYS A 97 -8.63 -9.74 -4.60
C CYS A 97 -7.34 -10.56 -4.50
N LEU A 98 -6.24 -9.93 -4.07
CA LEU A 98 -4.97 -10.64 -3.86
C LEU A 98 -5.02 -11.60 -2.67
N SER A 99 -5.82 -11.33 -1.64
CA SER A 99 -5.92 -12.18 -0.45
C SER A 99 -6.56 -13.55 -0.71
N GLU A 100 -7.19 -13.74 -1.86
CA GLU A 100 -7.80 -15.02 -2.26
C GLU A 100 -6.74 -16.06 -2.66
N GLY A 101 -5.63 -15.62 -3.29
CA GLY A 101 -4.56 -16.49 -3.79
C GLY A 101 -3.19 -16.29 -3.13
N SER A 102 -3.01 -15.16 -2.44
CA SER A 102 -1.72 -14.72 -1.91
C SER A 102 -1.82 -14.29 -0.45
N GLU A 103 -0.72 -14.39 0.27
CA GLU A 103 -0.64 -13.91 1.65
C GLU A 103 -0.44 -12.39 1.70
N ILE A 104 -1.11 -11.74 2.64
CA ILE A 104 -1.03 -10.29 2.84
C ILE A 104 -0.28 -9.96 4.13
N GLY A 105 0.80 -9.22 4.00
CA GLY A 105 1.59 -8.64 5.07
C GLY A 105 1.48 -7.11 5.14
N ILE A 106 1.93 -6.54 6.25
CA ILE A 106 2.06 -5.09 6.41
C ILE A 106 3.48 -4.64 6.05
N HIS A 107 3.60 -3.57 5.28
CA HIS A 107 4.82 -2.78 5.23
C HIS A 107 4.56 -1.52 6.08
N PRO A 108 5.01 -1.45 7.34
CA PRO A 108 4.62 -0.34 8.19
C PRO A 108 5.24 0.97 7.69
N SER A 109 4.56 2.09 7.89
CA SER A 109 5.08 3.38 7.45
C SER A 109 6.31 3.81 8.23
N TYR A 110 7.09 4.71 7.65
CA TYR A 110 8.22 5.31 8.37
C TYR A 110 7.75 5.97 9.68
N ALA A 111 6.57 6.59 9.65
CA ALA A 111 5.98 7.21 10.82
C ALA A 111 5.58 6.20 11.92
N SER A 112 5.21 4.98 11.55
CA SER A 112 4.86 3.91 12.49
C SER A 112 6.04 3.39 13.30
N ASN A 113 7.28 3.56 12.80
CA ASN A 113 8.49 3.22 13.56
C ASN A 113 8.64 4.03 14.85
N ARG A 114 8.17 5.28 14.84
CA ARG A 114 8.27 6.18 16.00
C ARG A 114 7.03 6.15 16.88
N TRP A 115 5.88 5.77 16.32
CA TRP A 115 4.58 5.98 16.96
C TRP A 115 3.68 4.76 16.86
N LEU A 116 3.60 3.97 17.94
CA LEU A 116 2.83 2.73 17.99
C LEU A 116 1.35 2.90 17.65
N TYR A 117 0.76 4.05 17.97
CA TYR A 117 -0.64 4.33 17.62
C TYR A 117 -0.89 4.38 16.11
N LYS A 118 0.12 4.75 15.30
CA LYS A 118 0.05 4.74 13.83
C LYS A 118 0.10 3.32 13.29
N LEU A 119 0.98 2.48 13.83
CA LEU A 119 1.01 1.04 13.50
C LEU A 119 -0.34 0.38 13.83
N ARG A 120 -0.93 0.71 14.99
CA ARG A 120 -2.27 0.23 15.37
C ARG A 120 -3.33 0.69 14.36
N ALA A 121 -3.23 1.91 13.83
CA ALA A 121 -4.15 2.39 12.81
C ALA A 121 -4.00 1.64 11.47
N GLU A 122 -2.78 1.35 11.06
CA GLU A 122 -2.47 0.56 9.86
C GLU A 122 -2.98 -0.89 10.00
N LEU A 123 -2.76 -1.53 11.15
CA LEU A 123 -3.30 -2.87 11.42
C LEU A 123 -4.84 -2.87 11.47
N ARG A 124 -5.46 -1.80 12.00
CA ARG A 124 -6.93 -1.65 11.97
C ARG A 124 -7.48 -1.56 10.55
N TYR A 125 -6.73 -1.00 9.61
CA TYR A 125 -7.13 -0.95 8.20
C TYR A 125 -7.29 -2.37 7.63
N PHE A 126 -6.29 -3.25 7.82
CA PHE A 126 -6.40 -4.65 7.37
C PHE A 126 -7.51 -5.42 8.08
N ARG A 127 -7.69 -5.19 9.40
CA ARG A 127 -8.80 -5.81 10.14
C ARG A 127 -10.16 -5.43 9.59
N ARG A 128 -10.35 -4.18 9.15
CA ARG A 128 -11.60 -3.74 8.49
C ARG A 128 -11.84 -4.40 7.14
N LEU A 129 -10.79 -4.87 6.48
CA LEU A 129 -10.88 -5.66 5.25
C LEU A 129 -11.13 -7.15 5.52
N GLY A 130 -11.19 -7.58 6.79
CA GLY A 130 -11.27 -9.00 7.17
C GLY A 130 -9.94 -9.74 7.11
N ILE A 131 -8.83 -9.04 6.91
CA ILE A 131 -7.52 -9.64 6.69
C ILE A 131 -6.71 -9.62 8.00
N LYS A 132 -6.32 -10.81 8.46
CA LYS A 132 -5.44 -10.97 9.61
C LYS A 132 -3.98 -10.96 9.16
N VAL A 133 -3.33 -9.81 9.36
CA VAL A 133 -1.89 -9.67 9.08
C VAL A 133 -1.07 -10.36 10.16
N THR A 134 -0.24 -11.33 9.77
CA THR A 134 0.71 -12.05 10.63
C THR A 134 2.16 -11.79 10.26
N LYS A 135 2.41 -11.28 9.06
CA LYS A 135 3.75 -10.97 8.54
C LYS A 135 3.93 -9.47 8.39
N SER A 136 5.13 -8.99 8.66
CA SER A 136 5.53 -7.62 8.40
C SER A 136 6.88 -7.57 7.74
N ARG A 137 7.05 -6.57 6.89
CA ARG A 137 8.34 -6.26 6.29
C ARG A 137 8.77 -4.87 6.72
N GLN A 138 9.60 -4.83 7.76
CA GLN A 138 10.43 -3.69 8.11
C GLN A 138 11.53 -4.20 9.02
N HIS A 139 12.77 -3.84 8.71
CA HIS A 139 13.94 -4.44 9.32
C HIS A 139 14.26 -3.92 10.74
N TYR A 140 13.27 -3.56 11.56
CA TYR A 140 13.61 -3.15 12.95
C TYR A 140 12.78 -3.67 14.12
N LEU A 141 11.60 -4.28 13.99
CA LEU A 141 11.00 -4.91 15.19
C LEU A 141 10.05 -6.05 14.83
N LYS A 142 10.53 -7.27 15.07
CA LYS A 142 9.78 -8.44 15.52
C LYS A 142 8.26 -8.19 15.63
N LEU A 143 7.49 -8.57 14.62
CA LEU A 143 6.04 -8.73 14.78
C LEU A 143 5.76 -10.10 15.44
N LEU A 144 6.37 -10.33 16.61
CA LEU A 144 5.78 -11.20 17.61
C LEU A 144 4.60 -10.41 18.17
N LEU A 145 3.39 -10.68 17.68
CA LEU A 145 2.19 -10.26 18.39
C LEU A 145 2.27 -10.91 19.79
N PRO A 146 2.48 -10.16 20.88
CA PRO A 146 2.35 -10.75 22.19
C PRO A 146 0.87 -11.11 22.37
N LYS A 147 0.59 -12.21 23.07
CA LYS A 147 -0.74 -12.56 23.59
C LYS A 147 -1.40 -11.40 24.39
N ASN A 148 -0.63 -10.39 24.76
CA ASN A 148 -0.99 -9.32 25.70
C ASN A 148 -1.59 -8.08 25.03
N ILE A 149 -2.58 -8.25 24.15
CA ILE A 149 -3.69 -7.26 24.10
C ILE A 149 -4.53 -7.35 25.40
N GLN A 150 -4.32 -8.39 26.22
CA GLN A 150 -4.95 -8.55 27.53
C GLN A 150 -4.46 -7.60 28.64
N GLU A 151 -3.34 -6.88 28.48
CA GLU A 151 -2.86 -5.92 29.50
C GLU A 151 -3.23 -4.45 29.23
N ALA A 152 -4.21 -4.20 28.35
CA ALA A 152 -4.88 -2.90 28.30
C ALA A 152 -5.98 -2.75 29.38
N HIS A 153 -6.03 -3.66 30.37
CA HIS A 153 -7.05 -3.73 31.41
C HIS A 153 -6.59 -3.33 32.83
N LYS A 154 -5.40 -2.73 32.98
CA LYS A 154 -4.97 -2.12 34.24
C LYS A 154 -4.27 -0.80 33.97
N ILE A 155 -4.58 0.20 34.78
CA ILE A 155 -4.15 1.60 34.74
C ILE A 155 -5.12 2.50 33.97
N GLY A 156 -6.17 2.85 34.72
CA GLY A 156 -7.13 3.91 34.46
C GLY A 156 -8.01 4.09 35.70
N HIS A 157 -7.37 4.14 36.88
CA HIS A 157 -7.88 4.82 38.07
C HIS A 157 -7.33 6.24 38.04
#